data_AF-A0A935XDF3-F1
#
_entry.id   AF-A0A935XDF3-F1
#
_cell.length_a   1.000
_cell.length_b   1.000
_cell.length_c   1.000
_cell.angle_alpha   90.00
_cell.angle_beta   90.00
_cell.angle_gamma   90.00
#
_symmetry.space_group_name_H-M   'P 1'
#
loop_
_entity.id
_entity.type
_entity.pdbx_description
1 polymer ?
#
loop_
_entity_poly.entity_id
_entity_poly.type
_entity_poly.pdbx_seq_one_letter_code
_entity_poly.pdbx_strand_id
1 'polypeptide(L)'
;MSIIATQPPRFHRHTLRNFVRGLVGVALLVSSIACSGGGGLFEPSERLSPAAKATLDTLMLDEWAAQARYTRVLQSFGNVSPFTSLRGSRARRATALERVYLQIAEFTPANPYGPAVSGSAASAVVVGPAYESREQACEISLLLEQELVDRYDRLLALAPPRVVAEAARDNRALALEADLPAVRRCR
;
A
#
# COMPACT_ATOMS: atom_id res chain seq x y z
N MET A 1 -33.07 -40.38 -3.35
CA MET A 1 -33.33 -40.34 -1.90
C MET A 1 -32.87 -41.67 -1.33
N SER A 2 -31.70 -41.69 -0.68
CA SER A 2 -31.13 -42.90 -0.09
C SER A 2 -30.60 -42.58 1.30
N ILE A 3 -30.76 -43.57 2.16
CA ILE A 3 -30.92 -43.49 3.61
C ILE A 3 -29.57 -43.44 4.33
N ILE A 4 -29.61 -42.74 5.47
CA ILE A 4 -28.63 -42.56 6.54
C ILE A 4 -27.93 -43.86 6.97
N ALA A 5 -26.63 -43.79 7.25
CA ALA A 5 -25.98 -44.67 8.24
C ALA A 5 -24.82 -43.92 8.93
N THR A 6 -25.13 -43.36 10.10
CA THR A 6 -24.18 -42.85 11.09
C THR A 6 -23.66 -44.02 11.93
N GLN A 7 -22.34 -44.18 12.05
CA GLN A 7 -21.73 -45.08 13.04
C GLN A 7 -20.93 -44.26 14.08
N PRO A 8 -21.18 -44.42 15.39
CA PRO A 8 -20.41 -43.79 16.46
C PRO A 8 -19.10 -44.53 16.81
N PRO A 9 -18.18 -43.89 17.54
CA PRO A 9 -16.78 -44.32 17.66
C PRO A 9 -16.56 -45.50 18.62
N ARG A 10 -15.56 -46.34 18.30
CA ARG A 10 -15.07 -47.41 19.16
C ARG A 10 -14.10 -46.85 20.21
N PHE A 11 -14.55 -46.82 21.46
CA PHE A 11 -13.69 -46.64 22.62
C PHE A 11 -12.89 -47.91 22.90
N HIS A 12 -11.56 -47.84 22.79
CA HIS A 12 -10.68 -48.89 23.30
C HIS A 12 -10.36 -48.62 24.76
N ARG A 13 -10.94 -49.43 25.65
CA ARG A 13 -10.56 -49.55 27.05
C ARG A 13 -9.29 -50.40 27.12
N HIS A 14 -8.17 -49.81 27.52
CA HIS A 14 -7.05 -50.58 28.04
C HIS A 14 -7.03 -50.54 29.56
N THR A 15 -6.93 -51.75 30.09
CA THR A 15 -7.05 -52.17 31.48
C THR A 15 -5.90 -51.69 32.35
N LEU A 16 -6.28 -51.24 33.55
CA LEU A 16 -5.43 -51.00 34.71
C LEU A 16 -4.59 -52.25 35.05
N ARG A 17 -3.29 -52.06 35.28
CA ARG A 17 -2.55 -52.94 36.19
C ARG A 17 -1.52 -52.15 37.00
N ASN A 18 -1.73 -52.22 38.31
CA ASN A 18 -0.96 -51.62 39.39
C ASN A 18 0.54 -51.96 39.34
N PHE A 19 1.38 -51.00 39.70
CA PHE A 19 2.63 -51.26 40.43
C PHE A 19 2.98 -50.09 41.37
N VAL A 20 2.75 -50.36 42.66
CA VAL A 20 3.53 -50.03 43.88
C VAL A 20 4.23 -48.66 44.01
N ARG A 21 3.65 -47.86 44.91
CA ARG A 21 4.22 -46.98 45.96
C ARG A 21 5.75 -46.77 46.00
N GLY A 22 6.15 -45.50 45.92
CA GLY A 22 7.41 -44.97 46.42
C GLY A 22 7.20 -43.51 46.89
N LEU A 23 7.55 -43.24 48.13
CA LEU A 23 7.25 -42.04 48.93
C LEU A 23 8.36 -40.98 48.78
N VAL A 24 7.98 -39.73 49.02
CA VAL A 24 8.83 -38.57 49.41
C VAL A 24 9.57 -37.82 48.30
N GLY A 25 9.27 -36.51 48.20
CA GLY A 25 10.13 -35.52 47.56
C GLY A 25 9.40 -34.35 46.93
N VAL A 26 8.62 -33.57 47.69
CA VAL A 26 8.14 -32.25 47.22
C VAL A 26 9.32 -31.29 47.26
N ALA A 27 10.00 -31.14 46.13
CA ALA A 27 10.88 -30.01 45.85
C ALA A 27 10.13 -29.08 44.87
N LEU A 28 9.44 -28.09 45.43
CA LEU A 28 8.91 -26.95 44.69
C LEU A 28 10.09 -26.09 44.21
N LEU A 29 10.71 -26.47 43.10
CA LEU A 29 11.47 -25.52 42.30
C LEU A 29 10.46 -24.74 41.46
N VAL A 30 10.10 -23.57 41.98
CA VAL A 30 9.43 -22.50 41.25
C VAL A 30 10.31 -22.17 40.05
N SER A 31 10.02 -22.82 38.93
CA SER A 31 10.51 -22.37 37.64
C SER A 31 9.75 -21.09 37.36
N SER A 32 10.39 -19.94 37.60
CA SER A 32 10.02 -18.68 37.00
C SER A 32 10.15 -18.86 35.50
N ILE A 33 9.08 -19.39 34.88
CA ILE A 33 8.80 -19.16 33.47
C ILE A 33 8.61 -17.66 33.40
N ALA A 34 9.71 -16.96 33.12
CA ALA A 34 9.64 -15.64 32.55
C ALA A 34 8.83 -15.83 31.27
N CYS A 35 7.53 -15.57 31.37
CA CYS A 35 6.72 -15.22 30.23
C CYS A 35 7.42 -14.01 29.61
N SER A 36 8.36 -14.25 28.69
CA SER A 36 8.66 -13.33 27.61
C SER A 36 7.47 -13.34 26.65
N GLY A 37 6.31 -13.03 27.21
CA GLY A 37 5.10 -12.62 26.54
C GLY A 37 5.10 -11.09 26.57
N GLY A 38 6.17 -10.47 26.08
CA GLY A 38 5.98 -9.25 25.31
C GLY A 38 5.40 -9.74 23.97
N GLY A 39 4.10 -9.97 23.84
CA GLY A 39 3.14 -8.95 24.21
C GLY A 39 3.59 -7.67 23.52
N GLY A 40 3.87 -7.75 22.22
CA GLY A 40 3.88 -6.60 21.32
C GLY A 40 2.46 -6.02 21.35
N LEU A 41 2.14 -5.39 22.47
CA LEU A 41 1.08 -4.43 22.61
C LEU A 41 1.36 -3.46 21.49
N PHE A 42 0.50 -3.49 20.47
CA PHE A 42 0.43 -2.55 19.37
C PHE A 42 1.13 -1.27 19.78
N GLU A 43 2.35 -1.07 19.26
CA GLU A 43 3.03 0.20 19.37
C GLU A 43 1.97 1.22 18.95
N PRO A 44 1.58 2.19 19.80
CA PRO A 44 0.49 3.09 19.49
C PRO A 44 0.78 3.61 18.11
N SER A 45 -0.11 3.31 17.15
CA SER A 45 0.01 3.73 15.75
C SER A 45 0.55 5.14 15.80
N GLU A 46 1.83 5.31 15.46
CA GLU A 46 2.52 6.58 15.62
C GLU A 46 1.63 7.58 14.90
N ARG A 47 0.98 8.49 15.65
CA ARG A 47 -0.15 9.20 15.07
C ARG A 47 0.41 10.08 13.97
N LEU A 48 -0.20 10.02 12.79
CA LEU A 48 0.23 10.84 11.69
C LEU A 48 0.05 12.32 12.08
N SER A 49 1.15 13.09 12.02
CA SER A 49 1.06 14.53 12.30
C SER A 49 0.15 15.20 11.26
N PRO A 50 -0.55 16.31 11.60
CA PRO A 50 -1.40 17.00 10.64
C PRO A 50 -0.65 17.43 9.37
N ALA A 51 0.62 17.83 9.50
CA ALA A 51 1.47 18.18 8.36
C ALA A 51 1.79 16.95 7.48
N ALA A 52 2.07 15.79 8.10
CA ALA A 52 2.32 14.56 7.36
C ALA A 52 1.04 14.05 6.67
N LYS A 53 -0.12 14.15 7.32
CA LYS A 53 -1.43 13.83 6.72
C LYS A 53 -1.72 14.72 5.52
N ALA A 54 -1.56 16.03 5.64
CA ALA A 54 -1.78 16.96 4.52
C ALA A 54 -0.83 16.68 3.34
N THR A 55 0.42 16.31 3.63
CA THR A 55 1.40 15.95 2.59
C THR A 55 1.03 14.62 1.92
N LEU A 56 0.61 13.61 2.71
CA LEU A 56 0.14 12.31 2.22
C LEU A 56 -1.14 12.46 1.37
N ASP A 57 -2.07 13.32 1.78
CA ASP A 57 -3.28 13.65 1.02
C ASP A 57 -2.92 14.25 -0.33
N THR A 58 -1.97 15.20 -0.32
CA THR A 58 -1.52 15.84 -1.56
C THR A 58 -0.82 14.83 -2.48
N LEU A 59 0.03 13.95 -1.95
CA LEU A 59 0.65 12.88 -2.73
C LEU A 59 -0.40 11.96 -3.37
N MET A 60 -1.44 11.58 -2.62
CA MET A 60 -2.54 10.76 -3.15
C MET A 60 -3.24 11.44 -4.33
N LEU A 61 -3.55 12.73 -4.19
CA LEU A 61 -4.16 13.53 -5.25
C LEU A 61 -3.23 13.67 -6.46
N ASP A 62 -1.92 13.86 -6.24
CA ASP A 62 -0.92 13.97 -7.31
C ASP A 62 -0.83 12.68 -8.14
N GLU A 63 -0.87 11.50 -7.50
CA GLU A 63 -0.86 10.21 -8.23
C GLU A 63 -2.11 10.05 -9.11
N TRP A 64 -3.30 10.36 -8.60
CA TRP A 64 -4.54 10.31 -9.39
C TRP A 64 -4.57 11.37 -10.50
N ALA A 65 -4.11 12.59 -10.21
CA ALA A 65 -4.01 13.67 -11.20
C ALA A 65 -3.07 13.27 -12.33
N ALA A 66 -1.92 12.68 -12.01
CA ALA A 66 -0.97 12.20 -13.00
C ALA A 66 -1.51 11.01 -13.80
N GLN A 67 -2.27 10.10 -13.18
CA GLN A 67 -2.94 9.02 -13.90
C GLN A 67 -3.96 9.57 -14.91
N ALA A 68 -4.81 10.50 -14.51
CA ALA A 68 -5.78 11.15 -15.38
C ALA A 68 -5.10 11.91 -16.53
N ARG A 69 -4.02 12.62 -16.21
CA ARG A 69 -3.18 13.32 -17.19
C ARG A 69 -2.61 12.38 -18.25
N TYR A 70 -2.00 11.27 -17.84
CA TYR A 70 -1.42 10.33 -18.80
C TYR A 70 -2.48 9.58 -19.59
N THR A 71 -3.65 9.33 -19.01
CA THR A 71 -4.81 8.87 -19.78
C THR A 71 -5.18 9.88 -20.88
N ARG A 72 -5.21 11.19 -20.58
CA ARG A 72 -5.46 12.22 -21.59
C ARG A 72 -4.43 12.21 -22.71
N VAL A 73 -3.13 12.15 -22.37
CA VAL A 73 -2.05 12.10 -23.37
C VAL A 73 -2.25 10.90 -24.31
N LEU A 74 -2.57 9.73 -23.75
CA LEU A 74 -2.81 8.52 -24.53
C LEU A 74 -4.07 8.61 -25.40
N GLN A 75 -5.09 9.36 -24.98
CA GLN A 75 -6.28 9.62 -25.79
C GLN A 75 -6.00 10.61 -26.93
N SER A 76 -5.17 11.64 -26.68
CA SER A 76 -4.85 12.68 -27.68
C SER A 76 -3.85 12.20 -28.73
N PHE A 77 -2.83 11.45 -28.34
CA PHE A 77 -1.71 11.08 -29.22
C PHE A 77 -1.60 9.57 -29.48
N GLY A 78 -2.51 8.76 -28.93
CA GLY A 78 -2.48 7.31 -29.03
C GLY A 78 -1.48 6.66 -28.07
N ASN A 79 -1.09 5.42 -28.34
CA ASN A 79 -0.16 4.66 -27.50
C ASN A 79 1.29 5.15 -27.64
N VAL A 80 1.58 6.32 -27.07
CA VAL A 80 2.89 6.97 -27.10
C VAL A 80 3.73 6.67 -25.86
N SER A 81 4.99 6.30 -26.08
CA SER A 81 5.96 6.10 -25.00
C SER A 81 6.41 7.44 -24.41
N PRO A 82 6.64 7.56 -23.08
CA PRO A 82 6.54 6.52 -22.04
C PRO A 82 5.17 6.45 -21.32
N PHE A 83 4.15 7.16 -21.80
CA PHE A 83 2.91 7.45 -21.05
C PHE A 83 2.10 6.21 -20.65
N THR A 84 2.15 5.12 -21.42
CA THR A 84 1.52 3.84 -21.04
C THR A 84 2.14 3.27 -19.77
N SER A 85 3.47 3.26 -19.69
CA SER A 85 4.21 2.75 -18.53
C SER A 85 3.99 3.66 -17.32
N LEU A 86 4.10 4.98 -17.54
CA LEU A 86 3.92 5.96 -16.49
C LEU A 86 2.52 5.89 -15.87
N ARG A 87 1.47 5.77 -16.68
CA ARG A 87 0.09 5.59 -16.17
C ARG A 87 -0.03 4.35 -15.28
N GLY A 88 0.59 3.23 -15.66
CA GLY A 88 0.63 2.04 -14.83
C GLY A 88 1.44 2.23 -13.54
N SER A 89 2.53 3.00 -13.60
CA SER A 89 3.34 3.39 -12.44
C SER A 89 2.51 4.18 -11.42
N ARG A 90 1.74 5.18 -11.87
CA ARG A 90 0.81 5.96 -11.02
C ARG A 90 -0.21 5.11 -10.30
N ALA A 91 -0.85 4.20 -11.04
CA ALA A 91 -1.86 3.31 -10.45
C ALA A 91 -1.26 2.44 -9.33
N ARG A 92 -0.05 1.90 -9.53
CA ARG A 92 0.65 1.11 -8.49
C ARG A 92 0.98 1.97 -7.26
N ARG A 93 1.44 3.20 -7.45
CA ARG A 93 1.73 4.12 -6.34
C ARG A 93 0.46 4.51 -5.57
N ALA A 94 -0.61 4.85 -6.27
CA ALA A 94 -1.91 5.13 -5.66
C ALA A 94 -2.41 3.93 -4.83
N THR A 95 -2.35 2.71 -5.37
CA THR A 95 -2.73 1.50 -4.62
C THR A 95 -1.81 1.25 -3.41
N ALA A 96 -0.51 1.58 -3.50
CA ALA A 96 0.37 1.50 -2.35
C ALA A 96 -0.04 2.49 -1.25
N LEU A 97 -0.36 3.73 -1.62
CA LEU A 97 -0.83 4.74 -0.67
C LEU A 97 -2.20 4.38 -0.07
N GLU A 98 -3.14 3.84 -0.84
CA GLU A 98 -4.44 3.33 -0.35
C GLU A 98 -4.24 2.29 0.76
N ARG A 99 -3.28 1.37 0.58
CA ARG A 99 -2.94 0.38 1.63
C ARG A 99 -2.41 1.05 2.89
N VAL A 100 -1.61 2.12 2.76
CA VAL A 100 -1.13 2.89 3.91
C VAL A 100 -2.31 3.51 4.67
N TYR A 101 -3.25 4.17 3.98
CA TYR A 101 -4.45 4.75 4.62
C TYR A 101 -5.22 3.71 5.44
N LEU A 102 -5.42 2.51 4.87
CA LEU A 102 -6.05 1.40 5.58
C LEU A 102 -5.26 0.97 6.83
N GLN A 103 -3.93 0.90 6.74
CA GLN A 103 -3.07 0.47 7.84
C GLN A 103 -2.98 1.49 8.98
N ILE A 104 -3.10 2.78 8.68
CA ILE A 104 -3.15 3.85 9.70
C ILE A 104 -4.57 4.20 10.15
N ALA A 105 -5.58 3.46 9.68
CA ALA A 105 -7.00 3.70 9.95
C ALA A 105 -7.48 5.12 9.61
N GLU A 106 -6.96 5.69 8.52
CA GLU A 106 -7.34 7.00 7.99
C GLU A 106 -8.14 6.86 6.69
N PHE A 107 -8.94 7.87 6.37
CA PHE A 107 -9.62 7.93 5.07
C PHE A 107 -8.74 8.62 4.02
N THR A 108 -8.76 8.06 2.81
CA THR A 108 -8.22 8.74 1.63
C THR A 108 -8.99 10.04 1.37
N PRO A 109 -8.36 11.08 0.80
CA PRO A 109 -9.09 12.24 0.31
C PRO A 109 -10.09 11.82 -0.78
N ALA A 110 -11.13 12.61 -0.99
CA ALA A 110 -12.06 12.38 -2.09
C ALA A 110 -11.29 12.44 -3.42
N ASN A 111 -11.50 11.46 -4.30
CA ASN A 111 -10.85 11.42 -5.61
C ASN A 111 -11.65 12.24 -6.65
N PRO A 112 -11.21 13.45 -7.04
CA PRO A 112 -11.91 14.24 -8.05
C PRO A 112 -11.73 13.69 -9.47
N TYR A 113 -10.81 12.74 -9.65
CA TYR A 113 -10.45 12.12 -10.92
C TYR A 113 -11.07 10.73 -11.09
N GLY A 114 -11.88 10.25 -10.15
CA GLY A 114 -12.47 8.90 -10.15
C GLY A 114 -13.07 8.43 -11.49
N PRO A 115 -13.83 9.27 -12.23
CA PRO A 115 -14.33 8.91 -13.55
C PRO A 115 -13.18 8.63 -14.55
N ALA A 116 -12.12 9.43 -14.51
CA ALA A 116 -10.96 9.37 -15.41
C ALA A 116 -10.04 8.16 -15.17
N VAL A 117 -10.08 7.60 -13.97
CA VAL A 117 -9.14 6.58 -13.47
C VAL A 117 -9.69 5.16 -13.66
N SER A 118 -11.03 4.99 -13.72
CA SER A 118 -11.74 3.69 -13.75
C SER A 118 -11.61 2.86 -15.05
N GLY A 119 -10.79 3.27 -16.01
CA GLY A 119 -10.50 2.46 -17.21
C GLY A 119 -11.66 2.33 -18.22
N SER A 120 -12.87 2.83 -17.92
CA SER A 120 -13.90 3.02 -18.93
C SER A 120 -13.53 4.23 -19.80
N ALA A 121 -12.93 3.95 -20.95
CA ALA A 121 -12.58 4.96 -21.95
C ALA A 121 -13.77 5.84 -22.38
N ALA A 122 -15.01 5.42 -22.09
CA ALA A 122 -16.25 6.09 -22.46
C ALA A 122 -16.83 7.03 -21.39
N SER A 123 -16.30 7.06 -20.15
CA SER A 123 -16.84 7.93 -19.07
C SER A 123 -15.79 8.62 -18.21
N ALA A 124 -14.53 8.51 -18.62
CA ALA A 124 -13.45 9.33 -18.11
C ALA A 124 -13.69 10.80 -18.50
N VAL A 125 -14.32 11.58 -17.61
CA VAL A 125 -14.23 13.04 -17.69
C VAL A 125 -12.74 13.36 -17.67
N VAL A 126 -12.23 13.83 -18.80
CA VAL A 126 -10.81 14.13 -18.96
C VAL A 126 -10.52 15.43 -18.20
N VAL A 127 -10.21 15.30 -16.91
CA VAL A 127 -9.86 16.45 -16.08
C VAL A 127 -8.40 16.83 -16.35
N GLY A 128 -8.19 18.00 -16.95
CA GLY A 128 -6.85 18.57 -17.20
C GLY A 128 -6.83 19.52 -18.40
N PRO A 129 -5.78 20.32 -18.57
CA PRO A 129 -5.59 21.10 -19.80
C PRO A 129 -5.33 20.16 -21.00
N ALA A 130 -5.69 20.61 -22.20
CA ALA A 130 -5.26 19.94 -23.43
C ALA A 130 -3.75 20.13 -23.62
N TYR A 131 -3.10 19.15 -24.24
CA TYR A 131 -1.72 19.28 -24.68
C TYR A 131 -1.72 19.71 -26.14
N GLU A 132 -0.92 20.72 -26.45
CA GLU A 132 -0.71 21.22 -27.81
C GLU A 132 0.12 20.23 -28.64
N SER A 133 1.05 19.53 -27.98
CA SER A 133 1.88 18.51 -28.62
C SER A 133 2.33 17.43 -27.63
N ARG A 134 2.91 16.35 -28.17
CA ARG A 134 3.51 15.29 -27.37
C ARG A 134 4.74 15.79 -26.62
N GLU A 135 5.53 16.65 -27.25
CA GLU A 135 6.72 17.27 -26.69
C GLU A 135 6.35 18.11 -25.46
N GLN A 136 5.28 18.92 -25.56
CA GLN A 136 4.77 19.70 -24.43
C GLN A 136 4.33 18.78 -23.27
N ALA A 137 3.70 17.64 -23.58
CA ALA A 137 3.34 16.65 -22.57
C ALA A 137 4.57 16.02 -21.89
N CYS A 138 5.65 15.77 -22.64
CA CYS A 138 6.92 15.28 -22.10
C CYS A 138 7.55 16.30 -21.13
N GLU A 139 7.65 17.57 -21.53
CA GLU A 139 8.24 18.65 -20.73
C GLU A 139 7.51 18.87 -19.41
N ILE A 140 6.17 18.99 -19.48
CA ILE A 140 5.33 19.14 -18.29
C ILE A 140 5.46 17.92 -17.38
N SER A 141 5.54 16.72 -17.94
CA SER A 141 5.70 15.50 -17.14
C SER A 141 7.03 15.44 -16.41
N LEU A 142 8.10 16.02 -16.98
CA LEU A 142 9.42 16.03 -16.37
C LEU A 142 9.43 16.91 -15.11
N LEU A 143 8.88 18.12 -15.23
CA LEU A 143 8.77 19.06 -14.12
C LEU A 143 7.96 18.47 -12.97
N LEU A 144 6.79 17.93 -13.29
CA LEU A 144 5.88 17.39 -12.27
C LEU A 144 6.45 16.16 -11.58
N GLU A 145 7.28 15.36 -12.26
CA GLU A 145 7.89 14.21 -11.61
C GLU A 145 9.08 14.57 -10.72
N GLN A 146 9.75 15.68 -10.99
CA GLN A 146 10.72 16.25 -10.05
C GLN A 146 10.00 16.79 -8.81
N GLU A 147 8.93 17.56 -9.00
CA GLU A 147 8.13 18.11 -7.89
C GLU A 147 7.53 17.02 -7.00
N LEU A 148 7.14 15.88 -7.57
CA LEU A 148 6.65 14.73 -6.81
C LEU A 148 7.74 14.12 -5.94
N VAL A 149 8.95 13.92 -6.47
CA VAL A 149 10.09 13.41 -5.70
C VAL A 149 10.36 14.34 -4.52
N ASP A 150 10.37 15.66 -4.75
CA ASP A 150 10.55 16.65 -3.68
C ASP A 150 9.44 16.58 -2.63
N ARG A 151 8.20 16.25 -3.03
CA ARG A 151 7.08 16.09 -2.10
C ARG A 151 7.23 14.82 -1.24
N TYR A 152 7.69 13.72 -1.81
CA TYR A 152 8.05 12.53 -1.04
C TYR A 152 9.20 12.83 -0.07
N ASP A 153 10.21 13.59 -0.49
CA ASP A 153 11.31 14.02 0.39
C ASP A 153 10.80 14.87 1.56
N ARG A 154 9.88 15.81 1.32
CA ARG A 154 9.22 16.57 2.38
C ARG A 154 8.42 15.68 3.33
N LEU A 155 7.68 14.69 2.82
CA LEU A 155 6.96 13.75 3.67
C LEU A 155 7.92 12.97 4.57
N LEU A 156 9.03 12.46 4.01
CA LEU A 156 10.02 11.69 4.77
C LEU A 156 10.74 12.53 5.83
N ALA A 157 10.97 13.81 5.56
CA ALA A 157 11.56 14.75 6.52
C ALA A 157 10.67 15.02 7.75
N LEU A 158 9.36 14.79 7.65
CA LEU A 158 8.42 14.92 8.77
C LEU A 158 8.45 13.72 9.73
N ALA A 159 9.34 12.74 9.51
CA ALA A 159 9.44 11.50 10.26
C ALA A 159 8.05 10.84 10.46
N PRO A 160 7.35 10.49 9.36
CA PRO A 160 6.03 9.92 9.46
C PRO A 160 6.12 8.48 10.00
N PRO A 161 4.99 7.90 10.43
CA PRO A 161 4.93 6.54 10.95
C PRO A 161 5.59 5.54 10.01
N ARG A 162 6.21 4.50 10.55
CA ARG A 162 7.02 3.54 9.77
C ARG A 162 6.36 3.09 8.48
N VAL A 163 5.07 2.74 8.55
CA VAL A 163 4.28 2.28 7.39
C VAL A 163 4.13 3.32 6.28
N VAL A 164 3.97 4.60 6.65
CA VAL A 164 3.92 5.73 5.71
C VAL A 164 5.31 5.98 5.14
N ALA A 165 6.34 5.93 5.97
CA ALA A 165 7.73 6.13 5.55
C ALA A 165 8.20 5.05 4.56
N GLU A 166 7.87 3.78 4.79
CA GLU A 166 8.18 2.66 3.90
C GLU A 166 7.54 2.88 2.51
N ALA A 167 6.22 3.10 2.45
CA ALA A 167 5.54 3.34 1.19
C ALA A 167 6.04 4.61 0.47
N ALA A 168 6.35 5.67 1.21
CA ALA A 168 6.91 6.90 0.65
C ALA A 168 8.30 6.67 0.03
N ARG A 169 9.16 5.86 0.66
CA ARG A 169 10.48 5.50 0.10
C ARG A 169 10.33 4.65 -1.16
N ASP A 170 9.46 3.65 -1.15
CA ASP A 170 9.25 2.77 -2.30
C ASP A 170 8.69 3.54 -3.50
N ASN A 171 7.68 4.39 -3.27
CA ASN A 171 7.11 5.23 -4.32
C ASN A 171 8.12 6.25 -4.86
N ARG A 172 8.91 6.86 -3.98
CA ARG A 172 9.99 7.78 -4.37
C ARG A 172 11.07 7.07 -5.19
N ALA A 173 11.49 5.88 -4.78
CA ALA A 173 12.47 5.07 -5.51
C ALA A 173 11.94 4.75 -6.92
N LEU A 174 10.68 4.34 -7.04
CA LEU A 174 10.06 4.09 -8.35
C LEU A 174 10.05 5.35 -9.24
N ALA A 175 9.77 6.53 -8.68
CA ALA A 175 9.81 7.79 -9.41
C ALA A 175 11.24 8.12 -9.91
N LEU A 176 12.25 7.94 -9.05
CA LEU A 176 13.66 8.24 -9.36
C LEU A 176 14.30 7.26 -10.33
N GLU A 177 14.05 5.97 -10.15
CA GLU A 177 14.78 4.89 -10.82
C GLU A 177 14.11 4.48 -12.14
N ALA A 178 12.79 4.66 -12.25
CA ALA A 178 12.03 4.25 -13.44
C ALA A 178 11.41 5.45 -14.18
N ASP A 179 10.58 6.24 -13.50
CA ASP A 179 9.73 7.22 -14.17
C ASP A 179 10.51 8.42 -14.69
N LEU A 180 11.36 9.05 -13.86
CA LEU A 180 12.20 10.18 -14.27
C LEU A 180 13.12 9.83 -15.46
N PRO A 181 13.86 8.72 -15.46
CA PRO A 181 14.63 8.31 -16.62
C PRO A 181 13.79 8.08 -17.88
N ALA A 182 12.57 7.55 -17.74
CA ALA A 182 11.66 7.35 -18.87
C ALA A 182 11.16 8.69 -19.44
N VAL A 183 10.75 9.62 -18.57
CA VAL A 183 10.29 10.95 -18.97
C VAL A 183 11.43 11.77 -19.60
N ARG A 184 12.66 11.71 -19.08
CA ARG A 184 13.82 12.41 -19.67
C ARG A 184 14.15 11.95 -21.10
N ARG A 185 13.79 10.71 -21.45
CA ARG A 185 13.97 10.18 -22.81
C ARG A 185 12.76 10.45 -23.72
N CYS A 186 11.69 11.03 -23.19
CA CYS A 186 10.50 11.41 -23.94
C CYS A 186 10.87 12.51 -24.94
N ARG A 187 10.48 12.32 -26.20
CA ARG A 187 10.65 13.24 -27.32
C ARG A 187 9.39 13.14 -28.14
#